data_AF-A0A5K1I3D3-F1
#
_entry.id   AF-A0A5K1I3D3-F1
#
_cell.length_a   1.000
_cell.length_b   1.000
_cell.length_c   1.000
_cell.angle_alpha   90.00
_cell.angle_beta   90.00
_cell.angle_gamma   90.00
#
_symmetry.space_group_name_H-M   'P 1'
#
loop_
_entity.id
_entity.type
_entity.pdbx_description
1 polymer ?
#
loop_
_entity_poly.entity_id
_entity_poly.type
_entity_poly.pdbx_seq_one_letter_code
_entity_poly.pdbx_strand_id
1 'polypeptide(L)'
;MFDMGFLELMLIGVVGLLVLGPERLPKAARTLGLWIGKIKRTVSGMQREISSQLEAEELRQKLDEQQKKLDEGVKQVKRGVESIAEEDSVKRPSTSADDNAGDGETPSANPPEKRLDDALARARTGAEGDDRQRSADASTADKDSAPR
;
A
#
# COMPACT_ATOMS: atom_id res chain seq x y z
N MET A 1 -12.07 6.25 4.43
CA MET A 1 -12.13 7.08 3.21
C MET A 1 -11.01 8.12 3.26
N PHE A 2 -9.77 7.63 3.21
CA PHE A 2 -8.55 8.44 3.18
C PHE A 2 -7.59 7.75 2.22
N ASP A 3 -7.87 7.87 0.93
CA ASP A 3 -7.00 7.41 -0.14
C ASP A 3 -5.84 8.41 -0.27
N MET A 4 -4.88 8.34 0.66
CA MET A 4 -3.62 9.07 0.63
C MET A 4 -2.73 8.53 -0.50
N GLY A 5 -3.11 8.89 -1.73
CA GLY A 5 -2.36 8.60 -2.95
C GLY A 5 -1.41 9.73 -3.34
N PHE A 6 -0.63 9.49 -4.40
CA PHE A 6 0.22 10.51 -5.00
C PHE A 6 -0.58 11.73 -5.48
N LEU A 7 -1.78 11.51 -6.02
CA LEU A 7 -2.67 12.58 -6.48
C LEU A 7 -3.14 13.49 -5.33
N GLU A 8 -3.52 12.93 -4.19
CA GLU A 8 -3.93 13.70 -3.00
C GLU A 8 -2.78 14.57 -2.48
N LEU A 9 -1.56 14.01 -2.41
CA LEU A 9 -0.37 14.78 -2.04
C LEU A 9 -0.07 15.91 -3.03
N MET A 10 -0.23 15.66 -4.33
CA MET A 10 -0.06 16.68 -5.36
C MET A 10 -1.12 17.79 -5.23
N LEU A 11 -2.38 17.43 -4.98
CA LEU A 11 -3.47 18.39 -4.77
C LEU A 11 -3.22 19.27 -3.54
N ILE A 12 -2.87 18.66 -2.40
CA ILE A 12 -2.50 19.40 -1.18
C ILE A 12 -1.27 20.27 -1.43
N GLY A 13 -0.29 19.78 -2.21
CA GLY A 13 0.86 20.55 -2.64
C GLY A 13 0.46 21.81 -3.41
N VAL A 14 -0.39 21.68 -4.44
CA VAL A 14 -0.88 22.81 -5.24
C VAL A 14 -1.67 23.81 -4.38
N VAL A 15 -2.60 23.33 -3.54
CA VAL A 15 -3.36 24.18 -2.62
C VAL A 15 -2.43 24.89 -1.64
N GLY A 16 -1.45 24.18 -1.09
CA GLY A 16 -0.44 24.75 -0.20
C GLY A 16 0.40 25.83 -0.91
N LEU A 17 0.78 25.60 -2.16
CA LEU A 17 1.51 26.59 -2.97
C LEU A 17 0.67 27.83 -3.24
N LEU A 18 -0.64 27.70 -3.40
CA LEU A 18 -1.55 28.82 -3.63
C LEU A 18 -1.79 29.64 -2.36
N VAL A 19 -2.06 28.97 -1.23
CA VAL A 19 -2.41 29.62 0.05
C VAL A 19 -1.19 30.22 0.72
N LEU A 20 -0.12 29.44 0.82
CA LEU A 20 1.09 29.84 1.55
C LEU A 20 2.10 30.51 0.60
N GLY A 21 2.07 30.18 -0.69
CA GLY A 21 3.01 30.68 -1.68
C GLY A 21 4.17 29.69 -1.93
N PRO A 22 4.72 29.65 -3.16
CA PRO A 22 5.77 28.71 -3.56
C PRO A 22 7.09 28.87 -2.78
N GLU A 23 7.37 30.08 -2.28
CA GLU A 23 8.59 30.33 -1.50
C GLU A 23 8.50 29.93 -0.03
N ARG A 24 7.27 29.79 0.49
CA ARG A 24 7.00 29.67 1.92
C ARG A 24 6.71 28.22 2.33
N LEU A 25 6.04 27.45 1.46
CA LEU A 25 5.83 26.02 1.66
C LEU A 25 7.14 25.23 1.92
N PRO A 26 8.21 25.36 1.10
CA PRO A 26 9.45 24.64 1.35
C PRO A 26 10.12 25.06 2.67
N LYS A 27 9.96 26.32 3.09
CA LYS A 27 10.45 26.80 4.40
C LYS A 27 9.65 26.15 5.54
N ALA A 28 8.33 26.10 5.44
CA ALA A 28 7.46 25.48 6.44
C ALA A 28 7.71 23.96 6.56
N ALA A 29 7.82 23.25 5.44
CA ALA A 29 8.14 21.82 5.43
C ALA A 29 9.51 21.52 6.08
N ARG A 30 10.52 22.37 5.83
CA ARG A 30 11.82 22.27 6.50
C ARG A 30 11.70 22.47 8.02
N THR A 31 10.98 23.49 8.47
CA THR A 31 10.79 23.75 9.91
C THR A 31 10.05 22.60 10.58
N LEU A 32 8.93 22.14 10.00
CA LEU A 32 8.18 21.00 10.50
C LEU A 32 9.03 19.72 10.53
N GLY A 33 9.80 19.48 9.47
CA GLY A 33 10.72 18.33 9.39
C GLY A 33 11.80 18.37 10.47
N LEU A 34 12.37 19.55 10.76
CA LEU A 34 13.32 19.73 11.85
C LEU A 34 12.67 19.45 13.22
N TRP A 35 11.43 19.90 13.43
CA TRP A 35 10.71 19.67 14.68
C TRP A 35 10.38 18.19 14.88
N ILE A 36 9.80 17.54 13.86
CA ILE A 36 9.56 16.09 13.85
C ILE A 36 10.86 15.32 14.07
N GLY A 37 11.96 15.75 13.44
CA GLY A 37 13.28 15.12 13.56
C GLY A 37 13.83 15.21 14.99
N LYS A 38 13.69 16.36 15.65
CA LYS A 38 14.11 16.56 17.04
C LYS A 38 13.29 15.72 18.00
N ILE A 39 11.97 15.64 17.81
CA ILE A 39 11.09 14.77 18.60
C ILE A 39 11.49 13.32 18.41
N LYS A 40 11.62 12.85 17.15
CA LYS A 40 12.05 11.48 16.83
C LYS A 40 13.38 11.14 17.49
N ARG A 41 14.38 12.04 17.40
CA ARG A 41 15.71 11.85 18.02
C ARG A 41 15.59 11.68 19.54
N THR A 42 14.77 12.50 20.18
CA THR A 42 14.56 12.47 21.64
C THR A 42 13.88 11.18 22.07
N VAL A 43 12.81 10.77 21.37
CA VAL A 43 12.10 9.50 21.61
C VAL A 43 13.02 8.29 21.38
N SER A 44 13.81 8.29 20.30
CA SER A 44 14.78 7.22 20.04
C SER A 44 15.90 7.17 21.08
N GLY A 45 16.32 8.32 21.62
CA GLY A 45 17.29 8.38 22.72
C GLY A 45 16.73 7.78 24.01
N MET A 46 15.51 8.19 24.38
CA MET A 46 14.79 7.64 25.52
C MET A 46 14.55 6.14 25.38
N GLN A 47 14.11 5.66 24.21
CA GLN A 47 13.96 4.22 23.95
C GLN A 47 15.28 3.48 24.17
N ARG A 48 16.41 4.06 23.78
CA ARG A 48 17.73 3.43 23.91
C ARG A 48 18.23 3.37 25.34
N GLU A 49 17.97 4.41 26.13
CA GLU A 49 18.25 4.43 27.57
C GLU A 49 17.30 3.51 28.35
N ILE A 50 16.00 3.56 28.05
CA ILE A 50 14.96 2.70 28.64
C ILE A 50 15.24 1.23 28.33
N SER A 51 15.56 0.87 27.09
CA SER A 51 15.91 -0.51 26.70
C SER A 51 17.25 -0.99 27.29
N SER A 52 18.08 -0.10 27.83
CA SER A 52 19.37 -0.45 28.45
C SER A 52 19.31 -0.53 29.99
N GLN A 53 18.32 0.09 30.63
CA GLN A 53 18.16 0.09 32.09
C GLN A 53 16.96 -0.72 32.59
N LEU A 54 15.94 -0.92 31.75
CA LEU A 54 14.80 -1.79 32.04
C LEU A 54 14.90 -2.99 31.11
N GLU A 55 15.20 -4.16 31.68
CA GLU A 55 14.98 -5.44 31.03
C GLU A 55 13.61 -5.40 30.33
N ALA A 56 13.60 -5.75 29.04
CA ALA A 56 12.44 -5.62 28.16
C ALA A 56 11.22 -6.44 28.62
N GLU A 57 11.27 -7.15 29.75
CA GLU A 57 10.23 -8.02 30.27
C GLU A 57 9.05 -7.24 30.85
N GLU A 58 9.25 -6.22 31.69
CA GLU A 58 8.12 -5.52 32.33
C GLU A 58 7.33 -4.64 31.35
N LEU A 59 8.02 -3.98 30.41
CA LEU A 59 7.35 -3.17 29.40
C LEU A 59 6.72 -4.04 28.30
N ARG A 60 7.35 -5.17 27.90
CA ARG A 60 6.67 -6.16 27.03
C ARG A 60 5.44 -6.73 27.69
N GLN A 61 5.49 -7.08 28.97
CA GLN A 61 4.36 -7.67 29.67
C GLN A 61 3.17 -6.69 29.75
N LYS A 62 3.43 -5.40 29.99
CA LYS A 62 2.38 -4.36 29.95
C LYS A 62 1.83 -4.12 28.54
N LEU A 63 2.68 -4.15 27.50
CA LEU A 63 2.22 -4.03 26.11
C LEU A 63 1.43 -5.26 25.64
N ASP A 64 1.82 -6.47 26.06
CA ASP A 64 1.10 -7.71 25.73
C ASP A 64 -0.25 -7.78 26.45
N GLU A 65 -0.33 -7.35 27.72
CA GLU A 65 -1.61 -7.22 28.42
C GLU A 65 -2.52 -6.17 27.76
N GLN A 66 -1.98 -5.03 27.32
CA GLN A 66 -2.76 -4.03 26.59
C GLN A 66 -3.23 -4.54 25.23
N GLN A 67 -2.38 -5.27 24.50
CA GLN A 67 -2.76 -5.89 23.23
C GLN A 67 -3.87 -6.94 23.42
N LYS A 68 -3.79 -7.79 24.45
CA LYS A 68 -4.88 -8.74 24.76
C LYS A 68 -6.20 -8.04 25.08
N LYS A 69 -6.16 -6.97 25.89
CA LYS A 69 -7.37 -6.19 26.22
C LYS A 69 -7.97 -5.49 24.99
N LEU A 70 -7.13 -5.00 24.09
CA LEU A 70 -7.57 -4.43 22.82
C LEU A 70 -8.20 -5.50 21.93
N ASP A 71 -7.58 -6.67 21.81
CA ASP A 71 -8.08 -7.77 20.97
C ASP A 71 -9.42 -8.31 21.50
N GLU A 72 -9.58 -8.42 22.82
CA GLU A 72 -10.85 -8.75 23.46
C GLU A 72 -11.93 -7.68 23.19
N GLY A 73 -11.59 -6.40 23.32
CA GLY A 73 -12.50 -5.29 23.01
C GLY A 73 -12.93 -5.29 21.54
N VAL A 74 -11.99 -5.50 20.63
CA VAL A 74 -12.27 -5.62 19.18
C VAL A 74 -13.17 -6.82 18.91
N LYS A 75 -12.92 -7.96 19.56
CA LYS A 75 -13.74 -9.18 19.41
C LYS A 75 -15.15 -8.98 19.97
N GLN A 76 -15.31 -8.21 21.04
CA GLN A 76 -16.61 -7.86 21.61
C GLN A 76 -17.38 -6.89 20.71
N VAL A 77 -16.70 -5.87 20.16
CA VAL A 77 -17.29 -4.97 19.16
C VAL A 77 -17.69 -5.75 17.91
N LYS A 78 -16.85 -6.66 17.43
CA LYS A 78 -17.16 -7.51 16.27
C LYS A 78 -18.40 -8.36 16.50
N ARG A 79 -18.54 -9.00 17.68
CA ARG A 79 -19.77 -9.73 18.05
C ARG A 79 -20.99 -8.83 18.18
N GLY A 80 -20.82 -7.62 18.72
CA GLY A 80 -21.89 -6.62 18.81
C GLY A 80 -22.37 -6.21 17.42
N VAL A 81 -21.45 -5.99 16.48
CA VAL A 81 -21.80 -5.65 15.08
C VAL A 81 -22.46 -6.83 14.37
N GLU A 82 -21.98 -8.05 14.57
CA GLU A 82 -22.53 -9.26 13.94
C GLU A 82 -23.94 -9.58 14.45
N SER A 83 -24.20 -9.45 15.75
CA SER A 83 -25.55 -9.58 16.31
C SER A 83 -26.53 -8.51 15.82
N ILE A 84 -26.08 -7.27 15.66
CA ILE A 84 -26.91 -6.20 15.07
C ILE A 84 -27.19 -6.48 13.58
N ALA A 85 -26.21 -6.98 12.83
CA ALA A 85 -26.37 -7.34 11.42
C ALA A 85 -27.32 -8.53 11.22
N GLU A 86 -27.36 -9.46 12.16
CA GLU A 86 -28.25 -10.62 12.12
C GLU A 86 -29.70 -10.25 12.49
N GLU A 87 -29.90 -9.27 13.39
CA GLU A 87 -31.25 -8.74 13.68
C GLU A 87 -31.84 -7.90 12.54
N ASP A 88 -31.02 -7.21 11.74
CA ASP A 88 -31.49 -6.44 10.57
C ASP A 88 -31.82 -7.33 9.34
N SER A 89 -31.28 -8.55 9.30
CA SER A 89 -31.48 -9.50 8.19
C SER A 89 -32.84 -10.23 8.21
N VAL A 90 -33.59 -10.17 9.32
CA VAL A 90 -34.89 -10.86 9.48
C VAL A 90 -36.07 -10.01 8.97
N LYS A 91 -35.85 -8.74 8.56
CA LYS A 91 -36.95 -7.81 8.22
C LYS A 91 -36.77 -7.10 6.88
N ARG A 92 -36.68 -7.86 5.79
CA ARG A 92 -37.02 -7.34 4.45
C ARG A 92 -37.98 -8.27 3.71
N PRO A 93 -39.20 -7.81 3.37
CA PRO A 93 -40.13 -8.58 2.57
C PRO A 93 -39.61 -8.64 1.14
N SER A 94 -39.68 -9.84 0.58
CA SER A 94 -39.48 -10.16 -0.82
C SER A 94 -40.47 -9.40 -1.69
N THR A 95 -39.97 -8.67 -2.68
CA THR A 95 -40.73 -8.30 -3.88
C THR A 95 -39.97 -8.82 -5.09
N SER A 96 -40.47 -9.94 -5.61
CA SER A 96 -40.17 -10.51 -6.90
C SER A 96 -40.70 -9.61 -8.01
N ALA A 97 -39.90 -9.33 -9.04
CA ALA A 97 -40.37 -9.04 -10.40
C ALA A 97 -39.17 -9.05 -11.38
N ASP A 98 -39.14 -10.13 -12.15
CA ASP A 98 -38.70 -10.40 -13.52
C ASP A 98 -38.08 -9.33 -14.45
N ASP A 99 -37.38 -9.90 -15.45
CA ASP A 99 -36.98 -9.39 -16.77
C ASP A 99 -35.88 -8.32 -16.89
N ASN A 100 -34.69 -8.68 -17.42
CA ASN A 100 -34.45 -8.78 -18.87
C ASN A 100 -32.96 -9.04 -19.21
N ALA A 101 -32.75 -9.63 -20.37
CA ALA A 101 -31.49 -10.04 -20.97
C ALA A 101 -30.53 -8.88 -21.31
N GLY A 102 -29.22 -9.15 -21.30
CA GLY A 102 -28.20 -8.25 -21.85
C GLY A 102 -26.80 -8.81 -21.67
N ASP A 103 -26.19 -9.20 -22.79
CA ASP A 103 -24.86 -9.78 -22.96
C ASP A 103 -23.70 -9.02 -22.28
N GLY A 104 -22.68 -9.77 -21.84
CA GLY A 104 -21.40 -9.22 -21.43
C GLY A 104 -20.49 -10.27 -20.79
N GLU A 105 -19.62 -10.88 -21.61
CA GLU A 105 -18.58 -11.83 -21.23
C GLU A 105 -17.85 -11.49 -19.91
N THR A 106 -17.98 -12.38 -18.94
CA THR A 106 -17.05 -12.51 -17.81
C THR A 106 -15.95 -13.53 -18.16
N PRO A 107 -14.67 -13.15 -18.20
CA PRO A 107 -13.59 -14.14 -18.19
C PRO A 107 -13.51 -14.84 -16.83
N SER A 108 -14.19 -15.98 -16.81
CA SER A 108 -14.00 -17.19 -16.00
C SER A 108 -13.02 -17.13 -14.82
N ALA A 109 -13.59 -17.38 -13.65
CA ALA A 109 -12.93 -17.68 -12.39
C ALA A 109 -12.06 -18.94 -12.49
N ASN A 110 -10.73 -18.75 -12.44
CA ASN A 110 -9.78 -19.78 -12.04
C ASN A 110 -9.35 -19.54 -10.58
N PRO A 111 -9.21 -20.59 -9.74
CA PRO A 111 -8.76 -20.45 -8.36
C PRO A 111 -7.44 -19.68 -8.25
N PRO A 112 -7.25 -18.84 -7.22
CA PRO A 112 -6.08 -17.97 -7.07
C PRO A 112 -4.76 -18.73 -7.05
N GLU A 113 -4.77 -19.99 -6.60
CA GLU A 113 -3.60 -20.87 -6.54
C GLU A 113 -3.01 -21.15 -7.93
N LYS A 114 -3.85 -21.51 -8.90
CA LYS A 114 -3.38 -21.79 -10.28
C LYS A 114 -2.77 -20.56 -10.97
N ARG A 115 -3.19 -19.35 -10.59
CA ARG A 115 -2.62 -18.10 -11.12
C ARG A 115 -1.23 -17.82 -10.59
N LEU A 116 -0.99 -18.18 -9.33
CA LEU A 116 0.32 -18.05 -8.69
C LEU A 116 1.30 -19.08 -9.28
N ASP A 117 0.85 -20.30 -9.52
CA ASP A 117 1.65 -21.35 -10.17
C ASP A 117 2.05 -20.96 -11.60
N ASP A 118 1.13 -20.42 -12.40
CA ASP A 118 1.42 -19.93 -13.77
C ASP A 118 2.35 -18.71 -13.76
N ALA A 119 2.16 -17.78 -12.81
CA ALA A 119 3.02 -16.60 -12.66
C ALA A 119 4.45 -17.00 -12.24
N LEU A 120 4.58 -17.98 -11.34
CA LEU A 120 5.85 -18.48 -10.86
C LEU A 120 6.57 -19.32 -11.95
N ALA A 121 5.81 -20.08 -12.74
CA ALA A 121 6.33 -20.79 -13.90
C ALA A 121 6.88 -19.83 -14.97
N ARG A 122 6.17 -18.72 -15.24
CA ARG A 122 6.63 -17.66 -16.14
C ARG A 122 7.85 -16.90 -15.62
N ALA A 123 7.93 -16.66 -14.31
CA ALA A 123 9.12 -16.05 -13.70
C ALA A 123 10.34 -16.96 -13.79
N ARG A 124 10.14 -18.28 -13.76
CA ARG A 124 11.21 -19.29 -13.87
C ARG A 124 11.72 -19.47 -15.30
N THR A 125 10.85 -19.33 -16.30
CA THR A 125 11.25 -19.43 -17.72
C THR A 125 11.69 -18.09 -18.32
N GLY A 126 11.32 -16.96 -17.72
CA GLY A 126 11.71 -15.61 -18.16
C GLY A 126 13.14 -15.18 -17.78
N ALA A 127 13.90 -16.01 -17.05
CA ALA A 127 15.26 -15.69 -16.64
C ALA A 127 16.35 -16.20 -17.61
N GLU A 128 15.99 -16.85 -18.73
CA GLU A 128 16.95 -17.48 -19.64
C GLU A 128 16.79 -17.12 -21.13
N GLY A 129 16.12 -16.01 -21.47
CA GLY A 129 15.92 -15.70 -22.89
C GLY A 129 15.52 -14.27 -23.22
N ASP A 130 16.35 -13.28 -22.87
CA ASP A 130 16.25 -11.94 -23.50
C ASP A 130 17.62 -11.26 -23.64
N ASP A 131 18.57 -11.94 -24.29
CA ASP A 131 19.88 -11.35 -24.67
C ASP A 131 20.27 -11.60 -26.13
N ARG A 132 19.33 -12.01 -27.01
CA ARG A 132 19.64 -12.28 -28.43
C ARG A 132 18.87 -11.47 -29.47
N GLN A 133 18.04 -10.50 -29.08
CA GLN A 133 17.22 -9.77 -30.05
C GLN A 133 17.46 -8.25 -30.07
N ARG A 134 18.69 -7.78 -29.77
CA ARG A 134 19.04 -6.35 -29.86
C ARG A 134 20.34 -6.02 -30.61
N SER A 135 20.92 -6.99 -31.34
CA SER A 135 22.12 -6.76 -32.17
C SER A 135 21.87 -6.86 -33.68
N ALA A 136 20.62 -6.83 -34.14
CA ALA A 136 20.28 -6.91 -35.57
C ALA A 136 19.92 -5.55 -36.21
N ASP A 137 20.09 -4.43 -35.51
CA ASP A 137 19.75 -3.09 -36.03
C ASP A 137 20.86 -2.07 -35.71
N ALA A 138 22.06 -2.31 -36.25
CA ALA A 138 23.13 -1.32 -36.35
C ALA A 138 24.26 -1.82 -37.29
N SER A 139 23.92 -2.16 -38.53
CA SER A 139 24.94 -2.38 -39.57
C SER A 139 24.43 -1.93 -40.93
N THR A 140 24.03 -0.66 -41.02
CA THR A 140 23.85 0.07 -42.29
C THR A 140 24.32 1.51 -42.10
N ALA A 141 25.61 1.74 -41.98
CA ALA A 141 26.26 2.99 -42.36
C ALA A 141 27.78 2.84 -42.18
N ASP A 142 28.53 3.36 -43.15
CA ASP A 142 29.96 3.66 -43.09
C ASP A 142 30.94 2.55 -43.49
N LYS A 143 31.20 2.40 -44.80
CA LYS A 143 32.43 2.97 -45.40
C LYS A 143 32.50 2.72 -46.89
N ASP A 144 32.19 3.77 -47.61
CA ASP A 144 32.59 3.98 -48.98
C ASP A 144 34.11 4.20 -49.02
N SER A 145 34.78 3.34 -49.78
CA SER A 145 35.88 3.56 -50.72
C SER A 145 37.04 4.54 -50.42
N ALA A 146 38.23 4.01 -50.76
CA ALA A 146 39.53 4.64 -51.04
C ALA A 146 40.49 4.81 -49.83
N PRO A 147 41.81 4.55 -49.99
CA PRO A 147 42.58 4.77 -51.23
C PRO A 147 43.51 3.62 -51.67
N ARG A 148 43.67 3.43 -52.98
CA ARG A 148 44.96 3.33 -53.72
C ARG A 148 44.73 3.15 -55.21
#